data_AF-A0A3D1J1C9-F1
#
_entry.id   AF-A0A3D1J1C9-F1
#
_cell.length_a   1.000
_cell.length_b   1.000
_cell.length_c   1.000
_cell.angle_alpha   90.00
_cell.angle_beta   90.00
_cell.angle_gamma   90.00
#
_symmetry.space_group_name_H-M   'P 1'
#
loop_
_entity.id
_entity.type
_entity.pdbx_description
1 polymer ?
#
loop_
_entity_poly.entity_id
_entity_poly.type
_entity_poly.pdbx_seq_one_letter_code
_entity_poly.pdbx_strand_id
1 'polypeptide(L)'
;ALPEVFAKPIWFIPGVGNNVPEIGLHNCEAMDMMRGEEVEVMGLLAQVDLAGPLMVILPGSHTKFISLDERGRIAACATTLAGELLQTISQNTILAKSLDNKFADAINPDMLLAGAALAGRTGFGRACFSIRILEQFMPCDTNDRANFLLGVVLSADLLALKNSSAVRMHSGTPVVIAGKGVLTQGLSLMIERDDYFSAPVTVIDTGQQALLSGAGAIQVARARGLYRGPDPVSREGIKEMTRY
;
A
#
# COMPACT_ATOMS: atom_id res chain seq x y z
N ALA A 1 1.03 -3.50 -34.94
CA ALA A 1 -0.17 -4.37 -34.86
C ALA A 1 0.29 -5.78 -35.18
N LEU A 2 -0.39 -6.79 -34.62
CA LEU A 2 -0.23 -8.20 -34.97
C LEU A 2 -1.51 -8.63 -35.69
N PRO A 3 -1.67 -8.32 -37.00
CA PRO A 3 -2.95 -8.46 -37.69
C PRO A 3 -3.48 -9.89 -37.69
N GLU A 4 -2.58 -10.88 -37.66
CA GLU A 4 -2.89 -12.30 -37.52
C GLU A 4 -3.49 -12.71 -36.15
N VAL A 5 -3.36 -11.87 -35.11
CA VAL A 5 -3.92 -12.13 -33.76
C VAL A 5 -5.06 -11.17 -33.44
N PHE A 6 -4.89 -9.88 -33.72
CA PHE A 6 -5.89 -8.86 -33.42
C PHE A 6 -5.78 -7.66 -34.37
N ALA A 7 -6.92 -7.30 -34.98
CA ALA A 7 -6.96 -6.26 -36.02
C ALA A 7 -6.78 -4.83 -35.48
N LYS A 8 -6.92 -4.60 -34.17
CA LYS A 8 -6.76 -3.28 -33.55
C LYS A 8 -5.38 -3.13 -32.88
N PRO A 9 -4.85 -1.89 -32.76
CA PRO A 9 -3.64 -1.64 -32.00
C PRO A 9 -3.77 -2.09 -30.54
N ILE A 10 -2.71 -2.70 -30.02
CA ILE A 10 -2.55 -3.03 -28.59
C ILE A 10 -1.55 -2.05 -28.00
N TRP A 11 -1.91 -1.43 -26.89
CA TRP A 11 -1.09 -0.45 -26.19
C TRP A 11 -0.76 -0.97 -24.79
N PHE A 12 0.47 -0.71 -24.33
CA PHE A 12 0.89 -0.99 -22.96
C PHE A 12 1.04 0.33 -22.22
N ILE A 13 0.52 0.39 -21.00
CA ILE A 13 0.76 1.51 -20.10
C ILE A 13 2.15 1.29 -19.48
N PRO A 14 3.09 2.23 -19.63
CA PRO A 14 4.39 2.10 -18.98
C PRO A 14 4.23 2.36 -17.47
N GLY A 15 5.05 1.67 -16.69
CA GLY A 15 5.21 2.00 -15.27
C GLY A 15 5.86 3.36 -15.05
N VAL A 16 5.93 3.75 -13.79
CA VAL A 16 6.52 5.02 -13.34
C VAL A 16 7.67 4.73 -12.39
N GLY A 17 8.69 5.57 -12.39
CA GLY A 17 9.80 5.46 -11.46
C GLY A 17 10.29 6.84 -11.03
N ASN A 18 11.01 6.85 -9.93
CA ASN A 18 11.63 8.05 -9.41
C ASN A 18 12.68 8.57 -10.40
N ASN A 19 12.75 9.89 -10.54
CA ASN A 19 13.74 10.52 -11.41
C ASN A 19 15.06 10.71 -10.67
N VAL A 20 15.89 9.67 -10.65
CA VAL A 20 17.22 9.71 -10.03
C VAL A 20 18.29 9.55 -11.13
N PRO A 21 19.08 10.61 -11.43
CA PRO A 21 19.97 10.62 -12.60
C PRO A 21 21.05 9.54 -12.62
N GLU A 22 21.66 9.25 -11.47
CA GLU A 22 22.71 8.23 -11.31
C GLU A 22 22.50 7.47 -10.01
N ILE A 23 22.51 6.14 -10.07
CA ILE A 23 22.33 5.25 -8.91
C ILE A 23 23.64 4.57 -8.54
N GLY A 24 23.97 4.64 -7.25
CA GLY A 24 25.08 3.97 -6.61
C GLY A 24 24.74 3.55 -5.18
N LEU A 25 25.73 2.99 -4.48
CA LEU A 25 25.54 2.40 -3.14
C LEU A 25 25.00 3.38 -2.09
N HIS A 26 25.25 4.68 -2.25
CA HIS A 26 24.91 5.71 -1.26
C HIS A 26 23.53 6.35 -1.49
N ASN A 27 22.89 6.11 -2.63
CA ASN A 27 21.61 6.74 -2.99
C ASN A 27 20.61 5.75 -3.62
N CYS A 28 20.88 4.44 -3.57
CA CYS A 28 20.01 3.43 -4.15
C CYS A 28 18.59 3.44 -3.57
N GLU A 29 18.44 3.81 -2.29
CA GLU A 29 17.15 3.91 -1.63
C GLU A 29 16.26 5.02 -2.23
N ALA A 30 16.82 6.04 -2.87
CA ALA A 30 16.04 7.09 -3.53
C ALA A 30 15.35 6.60 -4.81
N MET A 31 15.79 5.46 -5.37
CA MET A 31 15.22 4.89 -6.58
C MET A 31 14.11 3.91 -6.24
N ASP A 32 12.98 4.07 -6.91
CA ASP A 32 11.96 3.04 -6.95
C ASP A 32 11.17 3.11 -8.26
N MET A 33 10.38 2.07 -8.52
CA MET A 33 9.47 1.97 -9.65
C MET A 33 8.22 1.16 -9.30
N MET A 34 7.15 1.43 -10.02
CA MET A 34 5.88 0.71 -9.94
C MET A 34 5.34 0.43 -11.33
N ARG A 35 4.52 -0.63 -11.44
CA ARG A 35 3.96 -1.11 -12.70
C ARG A 35 2.58 -1.70 -12.43
N GLY A 36 1.55 -0.92 -12.76
CA GLY A 36 0.15 -1.21 -12.50
C GLY A 36 -0.42 -0.27 -11.45
N GLU A 37 0.29 -0.05 -10.34
CA GLU A 37 -0.18 0.77 -9.22
C GLU A 37 -0.36 2.24 -9.60
N GLU A 38 0.41 2.75 -10.56
CA GLU A 38 0.21 4.09 -11.12
C GLU A 38 -1.16 4.26 -11.77
N VAL A 39 -1.66 3.18 -12.40
CA VAL A 39 -2.95 3.17 -13.05
C VAL A 39 -4.05 3.14 -12.00
N GLU A 40 -3.85 2.41 -10.91
CA GLU A 40 -4.79 2.40 -9.78
C GLU A 40 -4.91 3.77 -9.13
N VAL A 41 -3.80 4.48 -8.93
CA VAL A 41 -3.81 5.86 -8.42
C VAL A 41 -4.55 6.80 -9.37
N MET A 42 -4.32 6.70 -10.68
CA MET A 42 -5.07 7.49 -11.66
C MET A 42 -6.57 7.18 -11.63
N GLY A 43 -6.94 5.91 -11.44
CA GLY A 43 -8.33 5.50 -11.24
C GLY A 43 -8.92 6.06 -9.96
N LEU A 44 -8.13 6.10 -8.89
CA LEU A 44 -8.54 6.61 -7.58
C LEU A 44 -8.82 8.11 -7.64
N LEU A 45 -7.91 8.88 -8.24
CA LEU A 45 -8.07 10.33 -8.46
C LEU A 45 -9.26 10.67 -9.38
N ALA A 46 -9.68 9.75 -10.25
CA ALA A 46 -10.86 9.93 -11.08
C ALA A 46 -12.17 9.60 -10.34
N GLN A 47 -12.12 8.71 -9.35
CA GLN A 47 -13.29 8.23 -8.61
C GLN A 47 -13.57 8.99 -7.31
N VAL A 48 -12.54 9.57 -6.72
CA VAL A 48 -12.57 10.22 -5.41
C VAL A 48 -11.99 11.61 -5.55
N ASP A 49 -12.70 12.60 -5.00
CA ASP A 49 -12.23 13.99 -4.96
C ASP A 49 -11.09 14.13 -3.95
N LEU A 50 -9.87 13.96 -4.45
CA LEU A 50 -8.63 14.05 -3.68
C LEU A 50 -7.75 15.15 -4.28
N ALA A 51 -7.34 16.10 -3.43
CA ALA A 51 -6.44 17.18 -3.81
C ALA A 51 -5.09 17.01 -3.13
N GLY A 52 -4.01 17.09 -3.91
CA GLY A 52 -2.66 17.06 -3.38
C GLY A 52 -2.24 18.39 -2.72
N PRO A 53 -1.10 18.42 -2.02
CA PRO A 53 -0.17 17.32 -1.85
C PRO A 53 -0.71 16.26 -0.88
N LEU A 54 -0.53 14.98 -1.19
CA LEU A 54 -0.94 13.88 -0.32
C LEU A 54 -0.06 12.63 -0.53
N MET A 55 -0.11 11.72 0.44
CA MET A 55 0.54 10.42 0.39
C MET A 55 -0.52 9.33 0.17
N VAL A 56 -0.49 8.65 -0.98
CA VAL A 56 -1.30 7.44 -1.20
C VAL A 56 -0.51 6.22 -0.74
N ILE A 57 -1.15 5.37 0.06
CA ILE A 57 -0.62 4.08 0.50
C ILE A 57 -1.49 2.99 -0.10
N LEU A 58 -0.87 2.12 -0.90
CA LEU A 58 -1.50 0.92 -1.45
C LEU A 58 -0.89 -0.31 -0.78
N PRO A 59 -1.49 -0.81 0.32
CA PRO A 59 -1.00 -2.01 0.99
C PRO A 59 -1.29 -3.26 0.15
N GLY A 60 -0.32 -4.18 0.14
CA GLY A 60 -0.42 -5.44 -0.59
C GLY A 60 0.76 -6.36 -0.25
N SER A 61 1.06 -7.31 -1.14
CA SER A 61 2.31 -8.10 -1.05
C SER A 61 3.52 -7.17 -0.93
N HIS A 62 3.53 -6.13 -1.77
CA HIS A 62 4.45 -5.01 -1.69
C HIS A 62 3.63 -3.75 -1.39
N THR A 63 3.89 -3.09 -0.26
CA THR A 63 3.22 -1.82 0.04
C THR A 63 3.83 -0.74 -0.82
N LYS A 64 3.01 0.03 -1.53
CA LYS A 64 3.45 1.23 -2.26
C LYS A 64 3.08 2.49 -1.50
N PHE A 65 4.07 3.34 -1.27
CA PHE A 65 3.90 4.73 -0.84
C PHE A 65 4.08 5.62 -2.07
N ILE A 66 3.11 6.48 -2.36
CA ILE A 66 3.06 7.26 -3.60
C ILE A 66 2.77 8.71 -3.24
N SER A 67 3.74 9.59 -3.45
CA SER A 67 3.59 11.02 -3.23
C SER A 67 2.91 11.67 -4.43
N LEU A 68 1.82 12.40 -4.17
CA LEU A 68 1.20 13.29 -5.14
C LEU A 68 1.55 14.73 -4.85
N ASP A 69 1.89 15.49 -5.89
CA ASP A 69 2.08 16.94 -5.77
C ASP A 69 0.76 17.72 -5.76
N GLU A 70 0.84 19.04 -5.59
CA GLU A 70 -0.30 19.97 -5.60
C GLU A 70 -1.15 19.91 -6.89
N ARG A 71 -0.61 19.37 -7.97
CA ARG A 71 -1.30 19.20 -9.26
C ARG A 71 -1.85 17.78 -9.45
N GLY A 72 -1.78 16.93 -8.41
CA GLY A 72 -2.21 15.53 -8.47
C GLY A 72 -1.29 14.64 -9.30
N ARG A 73 -0.05 15.06 -9.59
CA ARG A 73 0.92 14.24 -10.33
C ARG A 73 1.68 13.34 -9.37
N ILE A 74 1.94 12.11 -9.80
CA ILE A 74 2.87 11.20 -9.11
C ILE A 74 4.27 11.85 -9.15
N ALA A 75 4.74 12.25 -7.98
CA ALA A 75 6.03 12.92 -7.82
C ALA A 75 7.14 11.94 -7.43
N ALA A 76 6.80 10.91 -6.66
CA ALA A 76 7.72 9.89 -6.18
C ALA A 76 6.95 8.66 -5.67
N CYS A 77 7.63 7.52 -5.61
CA CYS A 77 7.14 6.33 -4.93
C CYS A 77 8.24 5.61 -4.13
N ALA A 78 7.82 4.81 -3.16
CA ALA A 78 8.67 3.88 -2.41
C ALA A 78 7.89 2.59 -2.11
N THR A 79 8.62 1.48 -2.01
CA THR A 79 8.09 0.14 -1.93
C THR A 79 8.68 -0.58 -0.73
N THR A 80 7.83 -1.23 0.05
CA THR A 80 8.26 -2.13 1.12
C THR A 80 7.59 -3.49 0.97
N LEU A 81 8.07 -4.48 1.71
CA LEU A 81 7.71 -5.89 1.55
C LEU A 81 6.77 -6.39 2.65
N ALA A 82 5.90 -5.54 3.22
CA ALA A 82 5.11 -5.91 4.39
C ALA A 82 4.28 -7.19 4.21
N GLY A 83 3.49 -7.31 3.14
CA GLY A 83 2.68 -8.49 2.88
C GLY A 83 3.52 -9.76 2.67
N GLU A 84 4.62 -9.65 1.92
CA GLU A 84 5.54 -10.77 1.68
C GLU A 84 6.29 -11.22 2.95
N LEU A 85 6.69 -10.28 3.80
CA LEU A 85 7.28 -10.56 5.11
C LEU A 85 6.28 -11.22 6.04
N LEU A 86 5.04 -10.72 6.10
CA LEU A 86 3.97 -11.35 6.88
C LEU A 86 3.75 -12.79 6.45
N GLN A 87 3.65 -13.03 5.14
CA GLN A 87 3.46 -14.37 4.58
C GLN A 87 4.63 -15.28 4.94
N THR A 88 5.85 -14.85 4.66
CA THR A 88 7.06 -15.63 4.89
C THR A 88 7.22 -15.95 6.37
N ILE A 89 7.05 -14.97 7.25
CA ILE A 89 7.21 -15.18 8.70
C ILE A 89 6.12 -16.12 9.23
N SER A 90 4.87 -15.93 8.81
CA SER A 90 3.73 -16.70 9.31
C SER A 90 3.72 -18.13 8.79
N GLN A 91 4.38 -18.44 7.68
CA GLN A 91 4.27 -19.75 7.01
C GLN A 91 5.61 -20.49 6.85
N ASN A 92 6.70 -19.75 6.66
CA ASN A 92 7.97 -20.29 6.18
C ASN A 92 9.15 -20.05 7.15
N THR A 93 8.84 -19.82 8.44
CA THR A 93 9.87 -19.70 9.50
C THR A 93 9.53 -20.55 10.71
N ILE A 94 10.43 -20.57 11.70
CA ILE A 94 10.17 -21.23 13.00
C ILE A 94 8.91 -20.70 13.71
N LEU A 95 8.47 -19.47 13.39
CA LEU A 95 7.30 -18.82 13.99
C LEU A 95 5.97 -19.32 13.42
N ALA A 96 5.99 -20.07 12.31
CA ALA A 96 4.78 -20.56 11.66
C ALA A 96 3.90 -21.41 12.59
N LYS A 97 4.52 -22.20 13.48
CA LYS A 97 3.80 -22.99 14.50
C LYS A 97 3.09 -22.10 15.52
N SER A 98 3.77 -21.06 16.00
CA SER A 98 3.20 -20.10 16.95
C SER A 98 2.02 -19.33 16.35
N LEU A 99 2.00 -19.17 15.03
CA LEU A 99 0.98 -18.44 14.27
C LEU A 99 -0.06 -19.37 13.62
N ASP A 100 0.04 -20.69 13.81
CA ASP A 100 -0.81 -21.68 13.15
C ASP A 100 -0.94 -21.48 11.63
N ASN A 101 0.15 -21.00 10.98
CA ASN A 101 0.18 -20.63 9.56
C ASN A 101 -0.87 -19.57 9.13
N LYS A 102 -1.38 -18.77 10.06
CA LYS A 102 -2.46 -17.80 9.83
C LYS A 102 -1.99 -16.36 9.94
N PHE A 103 -2.72 -15.49 9.26
CA PHE A 103 -2.67 -14.05 9.47
C PHE A 103 -3.62 -13.62 10.58
N ALA A 104 -3.63 -12.34 10.91
CA ALA A 104 -4.68 -11.78 11.76
C ALA A 104 -6.01 -11.84 11.00
N ASP A 105 -7.05 -12.35 11.66
CA ASP A 105 -8.41 -12.41 11.13
C ASP A 105 -9.20 -11.13 11.50
N ALA A 106 -8.89 -10.55 12.64
CA ALA A 106 -9.45 -9.29 13.12
C ALA A 106 -8.39 -8.46 13.85
N ILE A 107 -8.48 -7.13 13.78
CA ILE A 107 -7.54 -6.25 14.46
C ILE A 107 -7.72 -6.34 15.98
N ASN A 108 -6.62 -6.64 16.67
CA ASN A 108 -6.43 -6.40 18.09
C ASN A 108 -5.47 -5.19 18.25
N PRO A 109 -6.00 -3.99 18.56
CA PRO A 109 -5.21 -2.77 18.72
C PRO A 109 -4.05 -2.89 19.70
N ASP A 110 -4.26 -3.51 20.85
CA ASP A 110 -3.26 -3.56 21.92
C ASP A 110 -2.08 -4.44 21.50
N MET A 111 -2.35 -5.59 20.89
CA MET A 111 -1.31 -6.48 20.38
C MET A 111 -0.56 -5.89 19.19
N LEU A 112 -1.28 -5.24 18.27
CA LEU A 112 -0.70 -4.51 17.14
C LEU A 112 0.28 -3.44 17.63
N LEU A 113 -0.17 -2.54 18.50
CA LEU A 113 0.64 -1.44 19.01
C LEU A 113 1.80 -1.96 19.88
N ALA A 114 1.60 -3.03 20.65
CA ALA A 114 2.67 -3.66 21.42
C ALA A 114 3.78 -4.24 20.53
N GLY A 115 3.41 -4.88 19.41
CA GLY A 115 4.34 -5.39 18.40
C GLY A 115 5.17 -4.27 17.78
N ALA A 116 4.50 -3.22 17.30
CA ALA A 116 5.14 -2.05 16.72
C ALA A 116 6.12 -1.38 17.72
N ALA A 117 5.67 -1.16 18.95
CA ALA A 117 6.49 -0.55 19.99
C ALA A 117 7.73 -1.39 20.34
N LEU A 118 7.61 -2.73 20.39
CA LEU A 118 8.76 -3.59 20.66
C LEU A 118 9.77 -3.59 19.51
N ALA A 119 9.30 -3.57 18.26
CA ALA A 119 10.15 -3.48 17.07
C ALA A 119 10.98 -2.19 17.09
N GLY A 120 10.35 -1.05 17.43
CA GLY A 120 11.07 0.22 17.58
C GLY A 120 12.13 0.22 18.69
N ARG A 121 11.89 -0.49 19.80
CA ARG A 121 12.84 -0.54 20.94
C ARG A 121 13.98 -1.56 20.77
N THR A 122 13.71 -2.68 20.14
CA THR A 122 14.62 -3.86 20.16
C THR A 122 15.01 -4.37 18.78
N GLY A 123 14.51 -3.75 17.72
CA GLY A 123 14.73 -4.15 16.34
C GLY A 123 13.79 -5.26 15.88
N PHE A 124 13.65 -5.36 14.54
CA PHE A 124 12.70 -6.24 13.87
C PHE A 124 12.85 -7.72 14.26
N GLY A 125 14.06 -8.27 14.16
CA GLY A 125 14.29 -9.70 14.40
C GLY A 125 13.98 -10.13 15.84
N ARG A 126 14.34 -9.30 16.83
CA ARG A 126 14.05 -9.59 18.24
C ARG A 126 12.56 -9.53 18.54
N ALA A 127 11.86 -8.56 17.94
CA ALA A 127 10.42 -8.41 18.09
C ALA A 127 9.66 -9.58 17.44
N CYS A 128 10.05 -10.02 16.23
CA CYS A 128 9.50 -11.24 15.62
C CYS A 128 9.68 -12.46 16.53
N PHE A 129 10.88 -12.67 17.10
CA PHE A 129 11.10 -13.82 17.98
C PHE A 129 10.23 -13.79 19.26
N SER A 130 9.79 -12.62 19.71
CA SER A 130 8.88 -12.51 20.85
C SER A 130 7.53 -13.18 20.63
N ILE A 131 7.11 -13.43 19.39
CA ILE A 131 5.88 -14.18 19.09
C ILE A 131 5.93 -15.59 19.71
N ARG A 132 7.08 -16.25 19.66
CA ARG A 132 7.29 -17.56 20.29
C ARG A 132 7.31 -17.47 21.81
N ILE A 133 7.79 -16.36 22.36
CA ILE A 133 7.77 -16.09 23.80
C ILE A 133 6.33 -15.85 24.26
N LEU A 134 5.53 -15.10 23.49
CA LEU A 134 4.12 -14.86 23.77
C LEU A 134 3.32 -16.18 23.77
N GLU A 135 3.53 -17.05 22.78
CA GLU A 135 2.92 -18.39 22.74
C GLU A 135 3.24 -19.20 24.00
N GLN A 136 4.47 -19.14 24.49
CA GLN A 136 4.93 -20.00 25.58
C GLN A 136 4.61 -19.45 26.98
N PHE A 137 4.54 -18.14 27.15
CA PHE A 137 4.52 -17.50 28.47
C PHE A 137 3.36 -16.52 28.71
N MET A 138 2.55 -16.20 27.70
CA MET A 138 1.39 -15.32 27.84
C MET A 138 0.10 -16.05 27.45
N PRO A 139 -0.98 -15.93 28.23
CA PRO A 139 -2.30 -16.41 27.80
C PRO A 139 -2.85 -15.50 26.69
N CYS A 140 -2.49 -15.78 25.45
CA CYS A 140 -2.96 -15.09 24.25
C CYS A 140 -3.33 -16.11 23.17
N ASP A 141 -4.23 -15.74 22.27
CA ASP A 141 -4.62 -16.61 21.16
C ASP A 141 -3.76 -16.40 19.91
N THR A 142 -4.06 -17.15 18.84
CA THR A 142 -3.33 -17.03 17.58
C THR A 142 -3.54 -15.68 16.90
N ASN A 143 -4.74 -15.11 16.97
CA ASN A 143 -5.05 -13.81 16.37
C ASN A 143 -4.30 -12.68 17.09
N ASP A 144 -4.14 -12.76 18.41
CA ASP A 144 -3.32 -11.84 19.20
C ASP A 144 -1.87 -11.84 18.73
N ARG A 145 -1.28 -13.03 18.58
CA ARG A 145 0.11 -13.19 18.09
C ARG A 145 0.27 -12.73 16.65
N ALA A 146 -0.73 -12.97 15.80
CA ALA A 146 -0.74 -12.49 14.43
C ALA A 146 -0.86 -10.96 14.35
N ASN A 147 -1.64 -10.33 15.23
CA ASN A 147 -1.68 -8.86 15.37
C ASN A 147 -0.36 -8.30 15.88
N PHE A 148 0.29 -8.98 16.82
CA PHE A 148 1.63 -8.59 17.26
C PHE A 148 2.62 -8.59 16.09
N LEU A 149 2.62 -9.66 15.27
CA LEU A 149 3.44 -9.71 14.06
C LEU A 149 3.08 -8.60 13.07
N LEU A 150 1.79 -8.37 12.83
CA LEU A 150 1.30 -7.31 11.96
C LEU A 150 1.87 -5.95 12.40
N GLY A 151 1.85 -5.66 13.69
CA GLY A 151 2.43 -4.42 14.24
C GLY A 151 3.94 -4.34 14.06
N VAL A 152 4.66 -5.44 14.29
CA VAL A 152 6.11 -5.51 14.04
C VAL A 152 6.41 -5.19 12.57
N VAL A 153 5.69 -5.79 11.62
CA VAL A 153 5.93 -5.59 10.19
C VAL A 153 5.54 -4.19 9.74
N LEU A 154 4.34 -3.71 10.09
CA LEU A 154 3.89 -2.38 9.70
C LEU A 154 4.71 -1.26 10.35
N SER A 155 5.37 -1.50 11.48
CA SER A 155 6.30 -0.52 12.05
C SER A 155 7.52 -0.26 11.16
N ALA A 156 7.98 -1.26 10.41
CA ALA A 156 9.06 -1.10 9.43
C ALA A 156 8.59 -0.26 8.23
N ASP A 157 7.34 -0.46 7.80
CA ASP A 157 6.68 0.36 6.77
C ASP A 157 6.60 1.83 7.19
N LEU A 158 6.13 2.11 8.42
CA LEU A 158 6.06 3.49 8.92
C LEU A 158 7.44 4.11 9.13
N LEU A 159 8.44 3.31 9.54
CA LEU A 159 9.81 3.79 9.64
C LEU A 159 10.36 4.18 8.26
N ALA A 160 10.12 3.36 7.23
CA ALA A 160 10.48 3.66 5.85
C ALA A 160 9.77 4.92 5.36
N LEU A 161 8.45 5.02 5.53
CA LEU A 161 7.67 6.18 5.12
C LEU A 161 8.19 7.49 5.71
N LYS A 162 8.61 7.49 6.98
CA LYS A 162 9.11 8.70 7.67
C LYS A 162 10.54 9.09 7.30
N ASN A 163 11.37 8.14 6.86
CA ASN A 163 12.81 8.34 6.71
C ASN A 163 13.32 8.12 5.29
N SER A 164 12.46 7.68 4.37
CA SER A 164 12.82 7.41 2.98
C SER A 164 13.32 8.67 2.27
N SER A 165 14.35 8.53 1.46
CA SER A 165 14.80 9.56 0.54
C SER A 165 14.09 9.46 -0.82
N ALA A 166 13.48 8.31 -1.14
CA ALA A 166 12.61 8.12 -2.29
C ALA A 166 11.30 8.90 -2.15
N VAL A 167 10.61 8.76 -1.02
CA VAL A 167 9.37 9.51 -0.72
C VAL A 167 9.58 10.47 0.45
N ARG A 168 9.33 11.76 0.22
CA ARG A 168 9.41 12.77 1.29
C ARG A 168 8.06 12.89 1.97
N MET A 169 7.89 12.16 3.07
CA MET A 169 6.76 12.37 3.96
C MET A 169 7.01 13.58 4.86
N HIS A 170 5.99 14.42 5.02
CA HIS A 170 5.96 15.46 6.03
C HIS A 170 4.82 15.17 7.02
N SER A 171 4.98 15.57 8.28
CA SER A 171 3.96 15.37 9.32
C SER A 171 2.60 15.97 8.98
N GLY A 172 2.58 17.05 8.20
CA GLY A 172 1.38 17.74 7.74
C GLY A 172 0.83 17.26 6.40
N THR A 173 1.42 16.24 5.76
CA THR A 173 0.92 15.68 4.51
C THR A 173 -0.25 14.74 4.81
N PRO A 174 -1.47 14.98 4.25
CA PRO A 174 -2.58 14.05 4.38
C PRO A 174 -2.24 12.65 3.83
N VAL A 175 -2.77 11.62 4.47
CA VAL A 175 -2.57 10.23 4.05
C VAL A 175 -3.87 9.66 3.53
N VAL A 176 -3.81 8.97 2.39
CA VAL A 176 -4.90 8.20 1.81
C VAL A 176 -4.47 6.75 1.73
N ILE A 177 -5.25 5.82 2.29
CA ILE A 177 -4.99 4.39 2.22
C ILE A 177 -6.07 3.73 1.37
N ALA A 178 -5.66 3.13 0.26
CA ALA A 178 -6.56 2.37 -0.62
C ALA A 178 -6.10 0.91 -0.65
N GLY A 179 -6.83 0.08 0.07
CA GLY A 179 -6.63 -1.36 0.12
C GLY A 179 -7.74 -2.02 0.92
N LYS A 180 -7.58 -3.32 1.20
CA LYS A 180 -8.56 -4.11 1.95
C LYS A 180 -7.91 -4.87 3.10
N GLY A 181 -8.76 -5.33 4.01
CA GLY A 181 -8.39 -6.25 5.08
C GLY A 181 -7.49 -5.66 6.16
N VAL A 182 -6.84 -6.55 6.91
CA VAL A 182 -6.10 -6.21 8.13
C VAL A 182 -4.88 -5.31 7.91
N LEU A 183 -4.24 -5.35 6.73
CA LEU A 183 -3.14 -4.44 6.42
C LEU A 183 -3.59 -2.98 6.43
N THR A 184 -4.73 -2.70 5.79
CA THR A 184 -5.30 -1.35 5.70
C THR A 184 -5.73 -0.86 7.07
N GLN A 185 -6.43 -1.71 7.83
CA GLN A 185 -6.91 -1.36 9.17
C GLN A 185 -5.74 -1.15 10.14
N GLY A 186 -4.73 -2.03 10.10
CA GLY A 186 -3.53 -1.91 10.92
C GLY A 186 -2.72 -0.65 10.62
N LEU A 187 -2.51 -0.34 9.33
CA LEU A 187 -1.83 0.89 8.91
C LEU A 187 -2.59 2.14 9.35
N SER A 188 -3.90 2.23 9.09
CA SER A 188 -4.71 3.38 9.52
C SER A 188 -4.60 3.60 11.01
N LEU A 189 -4.80 2.54 11.80
CA LEU A 189 -4.75 2.61 13.25
C LEU A 189 -3.36 3.03 13.75
N MET A 190 -2.29 2.49 13.17
CA MET A 190 -0.93 2.86 13.59
C MET A 190 -0.59 4.30 13.22
N ILE A 191 -1.00 4.79 12.04
CA ILE A 191 -0.77 6.19 11.63
C ILE A 191 -1.58 7.15 12.52
N GLU A 192 -2.84 6.83 12.81
CA GLU A 192 -3.69 7.62 13.72
C GLU A 192 -3.15 7.69 15.16
N ARG A 193 -2.34 6.71 15.58
CA ARG A 193 -1.76 6.62 16.93
C ARG A 193 -0.30 7.05 17.00
N ASP A 194 0.23 7.62 15.94
CA ASP A 194 1.63 7.99 15.84
C ASP A 194 1.79 9.51 15.75
N ASP A 195 2.43 10.09 16.76
CA ASP A 195 2.58 11.55 16.95
C ASP A 195 3.26 12.28 15.79
N TYR A 196 3.95 11.57 14.91
CA TYR A 196 4.53 12.17 13.71
C TYR A 196 3.46 12.64 12.72
N PHE A 197 2.33 11.92 12.59
CA PHE A 197 1.32 12.25 11.59
C PHE A 197 0.28 13.21 12.18
N SER A 198 0.32 14.46 11.74
CA SER A 198 -0.56 15.53 12.23
C SER A 198 -1.75 15.82 11.31
N ALA A 199 -1.69 15.34 10.06
CA ALA A 199 -2.73 15.51 9.07
C ALA A 199 -3.71 14.32 9.06
N PRO A 200 -4.92 14.48 8.50
CA PRO A 200 -5.91 13.42 8.44
C PRO A 200 -5.43 12.19 7.66
N VAL A 201 -5.87 11.02 8.14
CA VAL A 201 -5.78 9.74 7.43
C VAL A 201 -7.15 9.39 6.88
N THR A 202 -7.23 9.09 5.59
CA THR A 202 -8.47 8.70 4.92
C THR A 202 -8.33 7.28 4.37
N VAL A 203 -9.16 6.36 4.85
CA VAL A 203 -9.27 5.02 4.27
C VAL A 203 -10.36 5.05 3.20
N ILE A 204 -10.01 4.66 1.98
CA ILE A 204 -10.96 4.63 0.86
C ILE A 204 -11.92 3.45 1.02
N ASP A 205 -13.22 3.69 0.83
CA ASP A 205 -14.21 2.61 0.93
C ASP A 205 -14.00 1.53 -0.15
N THR A 206 -14.34 0.29 0.17
CA THR A 206 -14.17 -0.85 -0.75
C THR A 206 -14.91 -0.66 -2.08
N GLY A 207 -16.08 0.00 -2.07
CA GLY A 207 -16.84 0.31 -3.26
C GLY A 207 -16.20 1.39 -4.13
N GLN A 208 -15.49 2.35 -3.52
CA GLN A 208 -14.73 3.40 -4.22
C GLN A 208 -13.39 2.91 -4.79
N GLN A 209 -12.95 1.71 -4.39
CA GLN A 209 -11.78 1.04 -4.94
C GLN A 209 -12.15 0.05 -6.07
N ALA A 210 -13.40 0.04 -6.52
CA ALA A 210 -13.84 -0.87 -7.57
C ALA A 210 -13.20 -0.49 -8.91
N LEU A 211 -12.56 -1.48 -9.55
CA LEU A 211 -12.04 -1.37 -10.92
C LEU A 211 -11.04 -0.20 -11.11
N LEU A 212 -10.26 0.17 -10.09
CA LEU A 212 -9.31 1.29 -10.15
C LEU A 212 -8.37 1.18 -11.36
N SER A 213 -7.78 0.00 -11.60
CA SER A 213 -6.87 -0.22 -12.73
C SER A 213 -7.59 -0.05 -14.09
N GLY A 214 -8.86 -0.44 -14.18
CA GLY A 214 -9.67 -0.24 -15.38
C GLY A 214 -10.04 1.23 -15.61
N ALA A 215 -10.49 1.92 -14.56
CA ALA A 215 -10.81 3.35 -14.60
C ALA A 215 -9.57 4.17 -14.96
N GLY A 216 -8.44 3.91 -14.31
CA GLY A 216 -7.18 4.58 -14.60
C GLY A 216 -6.68 4.33 -16.02
N ALA A 217 -6.80 3.10 -16.53
CA ALA A 217 -6.40 2.80 -17.91
C ALA A 217 -7.20 3.62 -18.93
N ILE A 218 -8.49 3.83 -18.67
CA ILE A 218 -9.34 4.67 -19.51
C ILE A 218 -8.92 6.15 -19.41
N GLN A 219 -8.57 6.65 -18.22
CA GLN A 219 -8.05 8.01 -18.07
C GLN A 219 -6.72 8.22 -18.81
N VAL A 220 -5.80 7.25 -18.74
CA VAL A 220 -4.54 7.27 -19.52
C VAL A 220 -4.83 7.30 -21.02
N ALA A 221 -5.73 6.43 -21.49
CA ALA A 221 -6.10 6.37 -22.90
C ALA A 221 -6.73 7.68 -23.38
N ARG A 222 -7.56 8.33 -22.55
CA ARG A 222 -8.16 9.65 -22.84
C ARG A 222 -7.12 10.75 -22.92
N ALA A 223 -6.22 10.83 -21.94
CA ALA A 223 -5.14 11.82 -21.93
C ALA A 223 -4.23 11.70 -23.16
N ARG A 224 -4.10 10.50 -23.73
CA ARG A 224 -3.36 10.23 -24.97
C ARG A 224 -4.21 10.35 -26.25
N GLY A 225 -5.49 10.69 -26.16
CA GLY A 225 -6.40 10.79 -27.30
C GLY A 225 -6.78 9.46 -27.96
N LEU A 226 -6.50 8.33 -27.29
CA LEU A 226 -6.77 6.97 -27.76
C LEU A 226 -8.21 6.50 -27.47
N TYR A 227 -8.88 7.13 -26.50
CA TYR A 227 -10.29 6.86 -26.16
C TYR A 227 -11.09 8.17 -26.08
N ARG A 228 -12.28 8.18 -26.72
CA ARG A 228 -13.19 9.35 -26.78
C ARG A 228 -14.63 9.00 -26.35
N GLY A 229 -14.86 7.81 -25.80
CA GLY A 229 -16.18 7.40 -25.33
C GLY A 229 -16.59 8.11 -24.04
N PRO A 230 -17.82 7.88 -23.54
CA PRO A 230 -18.37 8.48 -22.31
C PRO A 230 -17.53 8.14 -21.08
N ASP A 231 -17.68 8.91 -20.00
CA ASP A 231 -16.87 8.71 -18.79
C ASP A 231 -17.35 7.49 -18.01
N PRO A 232 -16.57 6.40 -18.00
CA PRO A 232 -16.97 5.16 -17.32
C PRO A 232 -17.00 5.35 -15.79
N VAL A 233 -16.44 6.44 -15.25
CA VAL A 233 -16.29 6.68 -13.81
C VAL A 233 -17.56 7.26 -13.18
N SER A 234 -18.56 7.62 -13.98
CA SER A 234 -19.92 7.87 -13.46
C SER A 234 -20.53 6.55 -12.93
N ARG A 235 -21.33 6.61 -11.86
CA ARG A 235 -22.07 5.44 -11.33
C ARG A 235 -22.91 4.72 -12.40
N GLU A 236 -23.30 5.43 -13.46
CA GLU A 236 -24.01 4.89 -14.63
C GLU A 236 -23.07 4.21 -15.64
N GLY A 237 -21.87 4.75 -15.88
CA GLY A 237 -20.85 4.16 -16.74
C GLY A 237 -20.31 2.82 -16.24
N ILE A 238 -20.12 2.68 -14.93
CA ILE A 238 -19.74 1.39 -14.31
C ILE A 238 -20.84 0.34 -14.52
N LYS A 239 -22.11 0.72 -14.35
CA LYS A 239 -23.26 -0.19 -14.58
C LYS A 239 -23.41 -0.60 -16.03
N GLU A 240 -23.08 0.28 -16.99
CA GLU A 240 -23.09 -0.06 -18.42
C GLU A 240 -21.98 -1.01 -18.81
N MET A 241 -20.77 -0.87 -18.26
CA MET A 241 -19.63 -1.74 -18.57
C MET A 241 -19.76 -3.17 -18.02
N THR A 242 -20.57 -3.38 -16.99
CA THR A 242 -20.81 -4.71 -16.39
C THR A 242 -22.05 -5.42 -16.95
N ARG A 243 -22.75 -4.83 -17.93
CA ARG A 243 -23.82 -5.52 -18.67
C ARG A 243 -23.21 -6.44 -19.72
N TYR A 244 -22.81 -7.63 -19.29
CA TYR A 244 -22.72 -8.81 -20.14
C TYR A 244 -23.93 -9.69 -19.90
#